data_AF-A0A936MMS7-F1
#
_entry.id   AF-A0A936MMS7-F1
#
_cell.length_a   1.000
_cell.length_b   1.000
_cell.length_c   1.000
_cell.angle_alpha   90.00
_cell.angle_beta   90.00
_cell.angle_gamma   90.00
#
_symmetry.space_group_name_H-M   'P 1'
#
loop_
_entity.id
_entity.type
_entity.pdbx_description
1 polymer ?
#
loop_
_entity_poly.entity_id
_entity_poly.type
_entity_poly.pdbx_seq_one_letter_code
_entity_poly.pdbx_strand_id
1 'polypeptide(L)'
;MGDKLTAERLFTQVFQPHYPADVRFDLDKARNEDANPGNNPHILQKLDEIADVFAHLAPKALDAKDLVLDRSDASVHLLGAKITKEKRDRWLEKPSPNEPPFLLQFVTHGAIYVGACVVKNHGGVWRLRRPLWESVVRLESAAGTGDLAIFSWWLKALSDAEIGENRLGDRYRTHVEVPTFDAKALSVIAPPDRRMPKLTKVRYDLLYKHLRAHLPELRSVGDDFPSPERFAELSFKSLDFVWLGGGRMLLMHGPTPEGVHLFWLDANGFVKSAFYPADAFPAHIVETEGDKLRVIVSIGGEMRVHEMLWWGA
;
A
#
# COMPACT_ATOMS: atom_id res chain seq x y z
N MET A 1 -10.89 -14.42 -28.29
CA MET A 1 -10.50 -13.98 -26.94
C MET A 1 -9.22 -13.19 -27.08
N GLY A 2 -9.25 -11.87 -26.86
CA GLY A 2 -8.04 -11.06 -26.85
C GLY A 2 -7.11 -11.57 -25.75
N ASP A 3 -5.85 -11.76 -26.11
CA ASP A 3 -4.84 -12.38 -25.27
C ASP A 3 -4.57 -11.47 -24.04
N LYS A 4 -4.78 -11.95 -22.81
CA LYS A 4 -4.75 -11.15 -21.57
C LYS A 4 -3.41 -10.43 -21.39
N LEU A 5 -3.43 -9.12 -21.12
CA LEU A 5 -2.21 -8.32 -20.95
C LEU A 5 -1.64 -8.51 -19.54
N THR A 6 -0.58 -9.31 -19.41
CA THR A 6 0.14 -9.55 -18.16
C THR A 6 1.30 -8.57 -17.96
N ALA A 7 1.82 -8.46 -16.73
CA ALA A 7 3.00 -7.66 -16.42
C ALA A 7 4.24 -8.09 -17.24
N GLU A 8 4.41 -9.40 -17.44
CA GLU A 8 5.48 -9.97 -18.26
C GLU A 8 5.34 -9.61 -19.75
N ARG A 9 4.11 -9.64 -20.27
CA ARG A 9 3.84 -9.21 -21.66
C ARG A 9 4.07 -7.72 -21.84
N LEU A 10 3.62 -6.88 -20.89
CA LEU A 10 3.94 -5.46 -20.85
C LEU A 10 5.45 -5.24 -20.90
N PHE A 11 6.20 -5.89 -20.02
CA PHE A 11 7.66 -5.83 -19.99
C PHE A 11 8.27 -6.16 -21.35
N THR A 12 7.97 -7.36 -21.87
CA THR A 12 8.59 -7.92 -23.08
C THR A 12 8.25 -7.10 -24.33
N GLN A 13 7.01 -6.60 -24.45
CA GLN A 13 6.54 -5.92 -25.66
C GLN A 13 6.83 -4.41 -25.66
N VAL A 14 6.78 -3.75 -24.50
CA VAL A 14 6.85 -2.29 -24.41
C VAL A 14 8.19 -1.80 -23.89
N PHE A 15 8.80 -2.50 -22.93
CA PHE A 15 9.97 -1.98 -22.21
C PHE A 15 11.27 -2.63 -22.68
N GLN A 16 11.31 -3.96 -22.71
CA GLN A 16 12.50 -4.74 -23.06
C GLN A 16 13.15 -4.32 -24.39
N PRO A 17 12.42 -3.96 -25.47
CA PRO A 17 13.05 -3.52 -26.72
C PRO A 17 13.90 -2.26 -26.58
N HIS A 18 13.65 -1.44 -25.56
CA HIS A 18 14.36 -0.19 -25.27
C HIS A 18 15.49 -0.34 -24.26
N TYR A 19 15.81 -1.58 -23.84
CA TYR A 19 16.93 -1.84 -22.96
C TYR A 19 18.24 -1.72 -23.76
N PRO A 20 19.32 -1.20 -23.15
CA PRO A 20 20.63 -1.25 -23.77
C PRO A 20 21.01 -2.67 -24.20
N ALA A 21 21.70 -2.80 -25.34
CA ALA A 21 21.97 -4.11 -25.93
C ALA A 21 22.70 -5.04 -24.96
N ASP A 22 23.72 -4.53 -24.27
CA ASP A 22 24.49 -5.24 -23.23
C ASP A 22 23.61 -5.73 -22.07
N VAL A 23 22.67 -4.90 -21.61
CA VAL A 23 21.74 -5.26 -20.54
C VAL A 23 20.75 -6.34 -20.97
N ARG A 24 20.30 -6.33 -22.23
CA ARG A 24 19.37 -7.36 -22.75
C ARG A 24 19.98 -8.76 -22.78
N PHE A 25 21.30 -8.86 -22.93
CA PHE A 25 22.00 -10.15 -22.94
C PHE A 25 22.18 -10.74 -21.54
N ASP A 26 22.22 -9.92 -20.49
CA ASP A 26 22.41 -10.36 -19.10
C ASP A 26 21.66 -9.45 -18.12
N LEU A 27 20.34 -9.67 -18.03
CA LEU A 27 19.46 -8.91 -17.14
C LEU A 27 19.77 -9.14 -15.66
N ASP A 28 20.21 -10.35 -15.31
CA ASP A 28 20.49 -10.71 -13.92
C ASP A 28 21.70 -9.95 -13.40
N LYS A 29 22.77 -9.86 -14.19
CA LYS A 29 23.93 -9.03 -13.85
C LYS A 29 23.53 -7.56 -13.71
N ALA A 30 22.82 -7.01 -14.70
CA ALA A 30 22.41 -5.61 -14.69
C ALA A 30 21.49 -5.23 -13.52
N ARG A 31 20.74 -6.19 -12.97
CA ARG A 31 19.89 -6.00 -11.78
C ARG A 31 20.66 -6.09 -10.46
N ASN A 32 21.83 -6.71 -10.45
CA ASN A 32 22.65 -6.87 -9.25
C ASN A 32 23.80 -5.85 -9.14
N GLU A 33 24.12 -5.15 -10.23
CA GLU A 33 25.16 -4.11 -10.26
C GLU A 33 24.57 -2.72 -10.03
N ASP A 34 25.17 -1.96 -9.12
CA ASP A 34 24.86 -0.52 -8.98
C ASP A 34 25.52 0.24 -10.13
N ALA A 35 24.70 0.95 -10.91
CA ALA A 35 25.13 1.79 -12.02
C ALA A 35 25.80 3.10 -11.56
N ASN A 36 25.77 3.42 -10.26
CA ASN A 36 26.42 4.59 -9.68
C ASN A 36 27.24 4.25 -8.42
N PRO A 37 28.25 3.36 -8.52
CA PRO A 37 29.00 2.89 -7.36
C PRO A 37 29.81 4.01 -6.66
N GLY A 38 30.12 5.08 -7.38
CA GLY A 38 30.79 6.27 -6.85
C GLY A 38 29.87 7.28 -6.18
N ASN A 39 28.56 6.98 -6.06
CA ASN A 39 27.55 7.87 -5.50
C ASN A 39 27.58 9.29 -6.08
N ASN A 40 27.68 9.41 -7.41
CA ASN A 40 27.70 10.70 -8.08
C ASN A 40 26.38 11.46 -7.83
N PRO A 41 26.42 12.62 -7.15
CA PRO A 41 25.21 13.37 -6.77
C PRO A 41 24.47 13.93 -7.99
N HIS A 42 25.15 14.17 -9.12
CA HIS A 42 24.50 14.69 -10.32
C HIS A 42 23.51 13.70 -10.92
N ILE A 43 23.76 12.38 -10.82
CA ILE A 43 22.83 11.36 -11.32
C ILE A 43 21.57 11.32 -10.44
N LEU A 44 21.75 11.43 -9.12
CA LEU A 44 20.63 11.50 -8.17
C LEU A 44 19.79 12.76 -8.37
N GLN A 45 20.43 13.91 -8.58
CA GLN A 45 19.75 15.16 -8.91
C GLN A 45 18.89 15.02 -10.18
N LYS A 46 19.37 14.29 -11.19
CA LYS A 46 18.58 14.03 -12.41
C LYS A 46 17.33 13.20 -12.14
N LEU A 47 17.34 12.29 -11.16
CA LEU A 47 16.12 11.57 -10.77
C LEU A 47 15.10 12.51 -10.12
N ASP A 48 15.54 13.45 -9.30
CA ASP A 48 14.66 14.47 -8.72
C ASP A 48 14.06 15.38 -9.81
N GLU A 49 14.88 15.85 -10.75
CA GLU A 49 14.39 16.65 -11.90
C GLU A 49 13.35 15.87 -12.73
N ILE A 50 13.58 14.58 -12.97
CA ILE A 50 12.63 13.70 -13.67
C ILE A 50 11.32 13.58 -12.88
N ALA A 51 11.39 13.41 -11.56
CA ALA A 51 10.22 13.33 -10.70
C ALA A 51 9.40 14.64 -10.74
N ASP A 52 10.07 15.80 -10.71
CA ASP A 52 9.40 17.10 -10.76
C ASP A 52 8.74 17.35 -12.12
N VAL A 53 9.39 16.97 -13.22
CA VAL A 53 8.80 17.02 -14.57
C VAL A 53 7.59 16.09 -14.67
N PHE A 54 7.68 14.87 -14.13
CA PHE A 54 6.55 13.94 -14.10
C PHE A 54 5.37 14.51 -13.31
N ALA A 55 5.62 15.05 -12.12
CA ALA A 55 4.60 15.67 -11.27
C ALA A 55 3.84 16.77 -12.00
N HIS A 56 4.54 17.58 -12.80
CA HIS A 56 3.94 18.64 -13.59
C HIS A 56 3.11 18.14 -14.79
N LEU A 57 3.59 17.11 -15.49
CA LEU A 57 2.98 16.65 -16.74
C LEU A 57 1.91 15.56 -16.56
N ALA A 58 2.02 14.74 -15.51
CA ALA A 58 1.13 13.61 -15.27
C ALA A 58 -0.36 13.98 -15.12
N PRO A 59 -0.75 15.09 -14.43
CA PRO A 59 -2.16 15.52 -14.35
C PRO A 59 -2.81 15.69 -15.73
N LYS A 60 -2.07 16.26 -16.69
CA LYS A 60 -2.52 16.41 -18.07
C LYS A 60 -2.66 15.06 -18.76
N ALA A 61 -1.68 14.18 -18.63
CA ALA A 61 -1.72 12.84 -19.22
C ALA A 61 -2.87 11.98 -18.67
N LEU A 62 -3.22 12.18 -17.39
CA LEU A 62 -4.29 11.47 -16.69
C LEU A 62 -5.68 12.08 -16.89
N ASP A 63 -5.82 13.13 -17.70
CA ASP A 63 -7.06 13.89 -17.85
C ASP A 63 -7.62 14.38 -16.49
N ALA A 64 -6.76 14.72 -15.53
CA ALA A 64 -7.10 15.06 -14.14
C ALA A 64 -6.50 16.42 -13.75
N LYS A 65 -7.16 17.52 -14.15
CA LYS A 65 -6.64 18.90 -14.00
C LYS A 65 -6.51 19.36 -12.54
N ASP A 66 -7.29 18.76 -11.66
CA ASP A 66 -7.33 19.00 -10.21
C ASP A 66 -6.33 18.13 -9.44
N LEU A 67 -5.66 17.18 -10.11
CA LEU A 67 -4.65 16.34 -9.49
C LEU A 67 -3.38 17.15 -9.20
N VAL A 68 -3.03 17.26 -7.92
CA VAL A 68 -1.78 17.85 -7.45
C VAL A 68 -0.84 16.73 -7.01
N LEU A 69 0.38 16.72 -7.56
CA LEU A 69 1.42 15.73 -7.25
C LEU A 69 2.60 16.43 -6.56
N ASP A 70 2.52 16.62 -5.24
CA ASP A 70 3.49 17.38 -4.43
C ASP A 70 4.63 16.51 -3.82
N ARG A 71 4.71 15.26 -4.27
CA ARG A 71 5.64 14.22 -3.78
C ARG A 71 5.34 13.76 -2.34
N SER A 72 4.14 14.02 -1.81
CA SER A 72 3.65 13.37 -0.59
C SER A 72 3.23 11.92 -0.84
N ASP A 73 3.02 11.16 0.23
CA ASP A 73 2.46 9.80 0.15
C ASP A 73 1.05 9.82 -0.47
N ALA A 74 0.25 10.84 -0.13
CA ALA A 74 -1.07 11.07 -0.73
C ALA A 74 -1.00 11.22 -2.26
N SER A 75 0.04 11.87 -2.79
CA SER A 75 0.25 11.98 -4.23
C SER A 75 0.37 10.63 -4.93
N VAL A 76 1.01 9.64 -4.30
CA VAL A 76 1.15 8.29 -4.88
C VAL A 76 -0.19 7.57 -4.92
N HIS A 77 -1.01 7.70 -3.87
CA HIS A 77 -2.37 7.15 -3.83
C HIS A 77 -3.28 7.80 -4.87
N LEU A 78 -3.25 9.12 -4.98
CA LEU A 78 -4.03 9.87 -5.96
C LEU A 78 -3.60 9.53 -7.38
N LEU A 79 -2.30 9.40 -7.64
CA LEU A 79 -1.76 8.95 -8.92
C LEU A 79 -2.28 7.55 -9.27
N GLY A 80 -2.14 6.58 -8.36
CA GLY A 80 -2.61 5.21 -8.56
C GLY A 80 -4.10 5.12 -8.87
N ALA A 81 -4.93 5.88 -8.14
CA ALA A 81 -6.38 5.88 -8.30
C ALA A 81 -6.85 6.47 -9.65
N LYS A 82 -6.03 7.31 -10.30
CA LYS A 82 -6.36 7.92 -11.60
C LYS A 82 -5.93 7.09 -12.80
N ILE A 83 -5.18 6.02 -12.60
CA ILE A 83 -4.77 5.09 -13.66
C ILE A 83 -5.92 4.13 -13.95
N THR A 84 -6.42 4.14 -15.18
CA THR A 84 -7.51 3.27 -15.62
C THR A 84 -7.10 2.43 -16.82
N LYS A 85 -7.88 1.39 -17.11
CA LYS A 85 -7.64 0.51 -18.26
C LYS A 85 -7.73 1.29 -19.58
N GLU A 86 -8.72 2.17 -19.70
CA GLU A 86 -8.94 3.00 -20.90
C GLU A 86 -7.76 3.92 -21.17
N LYS A 87 -7.17 4.51 -20.13
CA LYS A 87 -5.96 5.34 -20.25
C LYS A 87 -4.76 4.49 -20.64
N ARG A 88 -4.54 3.35 -19.97
CA ARG A 88 -3.45 2.44 -20.29
C ARG A 88 -3.52 1.94 -21.74
N ASP A 89 -4.70 1.55 -22.20
CA ASP A 89 -4.90 1.03 -23.56
C ASP A 89 -4.65 2.13 -24.60
N ARG A 90 -5.13 3.36 -24.36
CA ARG A 90 -4.81 4.52 -25.21
C ARG A 90 -3.32 4.85 -25.24
N TRP A 91 -2.61 4.69 -24.13
CA TRP A 91 -1.17 4.93 -24.07
C TRP A 91 -0.33 3.82 -24.72
N LEU A 92 -0.91 2.63 -24.93
CA LEU A 92 -0.28 1.53 -25.67
C LEU A 92 -0.31 1.73 -27.18
N GLU A 93 -1.21 2.59 -27.68
CA GLU A 93 -1.26 2.93 -29.09
C GLU A 93 0.04 3.62 -29.51
N LYS A 94 0.66 3.09 -30.56
CA LYS A 94 1.88 3.67 -31.12
C LYS A 94 1.52 4.87 -32.01
N PRO A 95 2.14 6.05 -31.79
CA PRO A 95 1.92 7.20 -32.67
C PRO A 95 2.37 6.93 -34.12
N SER A 96 3.46 6.18 -34.29
CA SER A 96 3.99 5.72 -35.57
C SER A 96 4.74 4.39 -35.40
N PRO A 97 5.02 3.61 -36.48
CA PRO A 97 5.66 2.30 -36.37
C PRO A 97 7.02 2.29 -35.65
N ASN A 98 7.76 3.40 -35.73
CA ASN A 98 9.11 3.55 -35.20
C ASN A 98 9.15 4.30 -33.85
N GLU A 99 8.01 4.80 -33.38
CA GLU A 99 7.93 5.51 -32.10
C GLU A 99 7.47 4.57 -30.98
N PRO A 100 8.07 4.68 -29.78
CA PRO A 100 7.57 3.95 -28.64
C PRO A 100 6.15 4.43 -28.27
N PRO A 101 5.32 3.54 -27.71
CA PRO A 101 4.04 3.95 -27.16
C PRO A 101 4.26 4.92 -25.98
N PHE A 102 3.34 5.85 -25.77
CA PHE A 102 3.42 6.83 -24.68
C PHE A 102 3.54 6.17 -23.29
N LEU A 103 2.96 4.97 -23.14
CA LEU A 103 3.05 4.17 -21.91
C LEU A 103 4.50 3.98 -21.43
N LEU A 104 5.45 3.82 -22.37
CA LEU A 104 6.87 3.69 -22.02
C LEU A 104 7.33 4.90 -21.20
N GLN A 105 7.16 6.11 -21.73
CA GLN A 105 7.59 7.33 -21.07
C GLN A 105 6.85 7.56 -19.76
N PHE A 106 5.53 7.36 -19.75
CA PHE A 106 4.71 7.57 -18.56
C PHE A 106 5.16 6.67 -17.41
N VAL A 107 5.41 5.39 -17.67
CA VAL A 107 5.82 4.42 -16.64
C VAL A 107 7.26 4.62 -16.21
N THR A 108 8.20 4.89 -17.12
CA THR A 108 9.61 5.06 -16.75
C THR A 108 9.79 6.28 -15.85
N HIS A 109 9.09 7.38 -16.13
CA HIS A 109 9.13 8.59 -15.29
C HIS A 109 8.28 8.41 -14.02
N GLY A 110 7.14 7.73 -14.11
CA GLY A 110 6.29 7.41 -12.95
C GLY A 110 6.99 6.52 -11.92
N ALA A 111 7.81 5.56 -12.36
CA ALA A 111 8.61 4.73 -11.46
C ALA A 111 9.65 5.57 -10.70
N ILE A 112 10.31 6.49 -11.39
CA ILE A 112 11.27 7.43 -10.77
C ILE A 112 10.55 8.36 -9.80
N TYR A 113 9.40 8.92 -10.18
CA TYR A 113 8.58 9.77 -9.31
C TYR A 113 8.20 9.06 -8.00
N VAL A 114 7.64 7.84 -8.09
CA VAL A 114 7.23 7.09 -6.90
C VAL A 114 8.43 6.76 -6.02
N GLY A 115 9.56 6.33 -6.60
CA GLY A 115 10.79 6.13 -5.82
C GLY A 115 11.31 7.41 -5.18
N ALA A 116 11.19 8.55 -5.86
CA ALA A 116 11.58 9.86 -5.33
C ALA A 116 10.68 10.34 -4.18
N CYS A 117 9.42 9.90 -4.11
CA CYS A 117 8.56 10.07 -2.93
C CYS A 117 9.08 9.25 -1.74
N VAL A 118 9.47 7.98 -1.96
CA VAL A 118 10.05 7.13 -0.90
C VAL A 118 11.33 7.75 -0.34
N VAL A 119 12.25 8.17 -1.20
CA VAL A 119 13.52 8.80 -0.76
C VAL A 119 13.25 10.07 0.03
N LYS A 120 12.35 10.94 -0.46
CA LYS A 120 12.03 12.23 0.19
C LYS A 120 11.36 12.05 1.55
N ASN A 121 10.37 11.18 1.66
CA ASN A 121 9.48 11.13 2.83
C ASN A 121 9.91 10.07 3.85
N HIS A 122 10.64 9.03 3.43
CA HIS A 122 10.90 7.83 4.23
C HIS A 122 12.38 7.48 4.34
N GLY A 123 13.28 8.35 3.86
CA GLY A 123 14.72 8.16 3.98
C GLY A 123 15.29 6.99 3.17
N GLY A 124 14.56 6.53 2.15
CA GLY A 124 15.06 5.51 1.22
C GLY A 124 16.30 5.98 0.47
N VAL A 125 17.11 5.02 0.00
CA VAL A 125 18.35 5.28 -0.74
C VAL A 125 18.26 4.64 -2.12
N TRP A 126 18.51 5.42 -3.17
CA TRP A 126 18.57 4.89 -4.53
C TRP A 126 19.71 3.88 -4.70
N ARG A 127 19.41 2.75 -5.34
CA ARG A 127 20.40 1.83 -5.89
C ARG A 127 20.17 1.80 -7.39
N LEU A 128 21.06 2.50 -8.10
CA LEU A 128 20.83 2.84 -9.49
C LEU A 128 21.07 1.63 -10.37
N ARG A 129 20.21 1.44 -11.35
CA ARG A 129 20.34 0.38 -12.35
C ARG A 129 20.39 0.97 -13.73
N ARG A 130 20.77 0.13 -14.69
CA ARG A 130 20.72 0.46 -16.12
C ARG A 130 19.75 -0.49 -16.79
N PRO A 131 18.66 0.01 -17.41
CA PRO A 131 18.27 1.42 -17.53
C PRO A 131 17.80 2.06 -16.20
N LEU A 132 17.87 3.39 -16.10
CA LEU A 132 17.60 4.14 -14.86
C LEU A 132 16.22 3.88 -14.24
N TRP A 133 15.20 3.59 -15.06
CA TRP A 133 13.86 3.30 -14.54
C TRP A 133 13.75 1.94 -13.83
N GLU A 134 14.70 1.02 -14.03
CA GLU A 134 14.78 -0.24 -13.25
C GLU A 134 15.40 -0.02 -11.86
N SER A 135 15.93 1.18 -11.57
CA SER A 135 16.53 1.49 -10.27
C SER A 135 15.56 1.18 -9.13
N VAL A 136 16.13 0.70 -8.03
CA VAL A 136 15.37 0.34 -6.82
C VAL A 136 15.65 1.33 -5.72
N VAL A 137 14.71 1.46 -4.79
CA VAL A 137 14.94 2.23 -3.56
C VAL A 137 15.17 1.24 -2.44
N ARG A 138 16.36 1.23 -1.85
CA ARG A 138 16.63 0.51 -0.61
C ARG A 138 15.97 1.26 0.54
N LEU A 139 15.13 0.59 1.30
CA LEU A 139 14.45 1.14 2.46
C LEU A 139 14.82 0.29 3.68
N GLU A 140 15.21 0.95 4.76
CA GLU A 140 15.46 0.35 6.06
C GLU A 140 14.40 0.85 7.04
N SER A 141 13.77 -0.07 7.76
CA SER A 141 12.74 0.26 8.73
C SER A 141 12.67 -0.76 9.87
N ALA A 142 11.75 -0.56 10.81
CA ALA A 142 11.49 -1.53 11.89
C ALA A 142 11.05 -2.91 11.37
N ALA A 143 10.50 -2.99 10.14
CA ALA A 143 10.10 -4.24 9.50
C ALA A 143 11.29 -4.98 8.85
N GLY A 144 12.46 -4.34 8.75
CA GLY A 144 13.67 -4.86 8.12
C GLY A 144 14.16 -3.99 6.96
N THR A 145 15.03 -4.58 6.14
CA THR A 145 15.62 -3.92 4.96
C THR A 145 15.09 -4.57 3.69
N GLY A 146 14.67 -3.75 2.71
CA GLY A 146 14.19 -4.23 1.42
C GLY A 146 14.59 -3.32 0.26
N ASP A 147 14.76 -3.91 -0.92
CA ASP A 147 14.95 -3.17 -2.17
C ASP A 147 13.60 -3.09 -2.91
N LEU A 148 13.05 -1.89 -3.00
CA LEU A 148 11.73 -1.62 -3.59
C LEU A 148 11.84 -1.53 -5.12
N ALA A 149 11.37 -2.56 -5.81
CA ALA A 149 11.32 -2.62 -7.27
C ALA A 149 10.10 -1.87 -7.83
N ILE A 150 10.13 -0.54 -7.73
CA ILE A 150 8.99 0.34 -8.08
C ILE A 150 8.50 0.12 -9.52
N PHE A 151 9.42 -0.07 -10.47
CA PHE A 151 9.06 -0.37 -11.85
C PHE A 151 8.25 -1.67 -11.99
N SER A 152 8.59 -2.71 -11.21
CA SER A 152 7.81 -3.95 -11.18
C SER A 152 6.40 -3.71 -10.64
N TRP A 153 6.24 -2.82 -9.66
CA TRP A 153 4.93 -2.46 -9.12
C TRP A 153 4.04 -1.82 -10.17
N TRP A 154 4.60 -0.93 -11.00
CA TRP A 154 3.91 -0.34 -12.14
C TRP A 154 3.45 -1.38 -13.16
N LEU A 155 4.32 -2.31 -13.56
CA LEU A 155 3.95 -3.35 -14.52
C LEU A 155 2.81 -4.25 -14.02
N LYS A 156 2.83 -4.59 -12.72
CA LYS A 156 1.76 -5.36 -12.09
C LYS A 156 0.46 -4.58 -12.05
N ALA A 157 0.50 -3.33 -11.56
CA ALA A 157 -0.67 -2.45 -11.45
C ALA A 157 -1.30 -2.13 -12.82
N LEU A 158 -0.54 -2.17 -13.91
CA LEU A 158 -1.04 -1.94 -15.28
C LEU A 158 -1.60 -3.20 -15.96
N SER A 159 -1.36 -4.39 -15.40
CA SER A 159 -1.83 -5.65 -15.97
C SER A 159 -3.36 -5.76 -15.90
N ASP A 160 -3.95 -6.56 -16.81
CA ASP A 160 -5.40 -6.85 -16.80
C ASP A 160 -5.90 -7.50 -15.50
N ALA A 161 -4.99 -8.03 -14.67
CA ALA A 161 -5.36 -8.65 -13.40
C ALA A 161 -5.53 -7.63 -12.25
N GLU A 162 -4.98 -6.42 -12.37
CA GLU A 162 -4.90 -5.46 -11.26
C GLU A 162 -5.33 -4.04 -11.62
N ILE A 163 -5.39 -3.71 -12.91
CA ILE A 163 -5.73 -2.38 -13.39
C ILE A 163 -7.11 -1.95 -12.87
N GLY A 164 -7.19 -0.75 -12.30
CA GLY A 164 -8.42 -0.21 -11.70
C GLY A 164 -8.61 -0.52 -10.21
N GLU A 165 -7.79 -1.37 -9.60
CA GLU A 165 -7.86 -1.69 -8.16
C GLU A 165 -6.93 -0.84 -7.28
N ASN A 166 -6.31 0.21 -7.84
CA ASN A 166 -5.33 1.07 -7.15
C ASN A 166 -4.14 0.29 -6.52
N ARG A 167 -3.73 -0.84 -7.13
CA ARG A 167 -2.64 -1.69 -6.59
C ARG A 167 -1.27 -1.00 -6.51
N LEU A 168 -1.08 0.13 -7.17
CA LEU A 168 0.12 0.94 -7.00
C LEU A 168 0.14 1.60 -5.61
N GLY A 169 -0.96 2.25 -5.22
CA GLY A 169 -1.13 2.84 -3.88
C GLY A 169 -1.08 1.77 -2.79
N ASP A 170 -1.72 0.62 -2.99
CA ASP A 170 -1.69 -0.50 -2.03
C ASP A 170 -0.25 -0.97 -1.74
N ARG A 171 0.57 -1.13 -2.78
CA ARG A 171 1.97 -1.52 -2.64
C ARG A 171 2.79 -0.46 -1.94
N TYR A 172 2.56 0.82 -2.28
CA TYR A 172 3.22 1.93 -1.59
C TYR A 172 2.90 1.91 -0.10
N ARG A 173 1.63 1.75 0.28
CA ARG A 173 1.22 1.61 1.68
C ARG A 173 1.89 0.43 2.37
N THR A 174 1.79 -0.75 1.76
CA THR A 174 2.26 -2.02 2.35
C THR A 174 3.78 -2.04 2.51
N HIS A 175 4.53 -1.51 1.55
CA HIS A 175 5.99 -1.64 1.50
C HIS A 175 6.75 -0.38 1.91
N VAL A 176 6.07 0.76 2.06
CA VAL A 176 6.67 2.03 2.45
C VAL A 176 6.03 2.54 3.73
N GLU A 177 4.78 3.02 3.67
CA GLU A 177 4.15 3.73 4.79
C GLU A 177 4.03 2.86 6.05
N VAL A 178 3.56 1.63 5.91
CA VAL A 178 3.37 0.72 7.06
C VAL A 178 4.71 0.34 7.70
N PRO A 179 5.73 -0.10 6.94
CA PRO A 179 7.06 -0.36 7.50
C PRO A 179 7.74 0.83 8.18
N THR A 180 7.51 2.06 7.71
CA THR A 180 8.20 3.28 8.19
C THR A 180 7.41 4.06 9.22
N PHE A 181 6.15 3.69 9.46
CA PHE A 181 5.31 4.32 10.47
C PHE A 181 5.93 4.24 11.86
N ASP A 182 6.14 5.40 12.50
CA ASP A 182 6.65 5.47 13.87
C ASP A 182 5.54 5.17 14.89
N ALA A 183 5.25 3.88 15.04
CA ALA A 183 4.25 3.40 15.98
C ALA A 183 4.59 3.71 17.45
N LYS A 184 5.86 3.97 17.77
CA LYS A 184 6.30 4.26 19.14
C LYS A 184 5.99 5.69 19.55
N ALA A 185 5.95 6.62 18.59
CA ALA A 185 5.53 8.00 18.80
C ALA A 185 4.03 8.16 19.09
N LEU A 186 3.22 7.12 18.87
CA LEU A 186 1.80 7.16 19.22
C LEU A 186 1.59 7.36 20.72
N SER A 187 0.62 8.21 21.05
CA SER A 187 0.18 8.44 22.42
C SER A 187 -0.39 7.17 23.04
N VAL A 188 -0.05 6.91 24.29
CA VAL A 188 -0.69 5.85 25.09
C VAL A 188 -2.11 6.29 25.41
N ILE A 189 -3.10 5.49 25.01
CA ILE A 189 -4.52 5.75 25.26
C ILE A 189 -4.89 5.25 26.67
N ALA A 190 -4.43 4.05 27.01
CA ALA A 190 -4.75 3.35 28.25
C ALA A 190 -3.60 2.39 28.66
N PRO A 191 -3.54 1.95 29.93
CA PRO A 191 -2.66 0.86 30.34
C PRO A 191 -2.94 -0.43 29.54
N PRO A 192 -1.91 -1.21 29.14
CA PRO A 192 -2.09 -2.40 28.30
C PRO A 192 -2.85 -3.55 28.96
N ASP A 193 -2.93 -3.57 30.29
CA ASP A 193 -3.68 -4.54 31.09
C ASP A 193 -5.14 -4.14 31.31
N ARG A 194 -5.58 -2.99 30.77
CA ARG A 194 -6.97 -2.54 30.90
C ARG A 194 -7.92 -3.53 30.25
N ARG A 195 -8.86 -4.05 31.03
CA ARG A 195 -9.86 -5.00 30.52
C ARG A 195 -10.90 -4.31 29.65
N MET A 196 -11.05 -4.78 28.41
CA MET A 196 -12.12 -4.42 27.49
C MET A 196 -13.07 -5.62 27.32
N PRO A 197 -14.30 -5.58 27.88
CA PRO A 197 -15.22 -6.71 27.76
C PRO A 197 -15.70 -6.91 26.32
N LYS A 198 -15.89 -8.17 25.91
CA LYS A 198 -16.51 -8.50 24.62
C LYS A 198 -17.92 -7.91 24.49
N LEU A 199 -18.23 -7.31 23.35
CA LEU A 199 -19.58 -6.84 23.02
C LEU A 199 -20.33 -7.90 22.21
N THR A 200 -21.32 -8.55 22.83
CA THR A 200 -22.09 -9.65 22.20
C THR A 200 -23.32 -9.18 21.44
N LYS A 201 -23.94 -8.07 21.84
CA LYS A 201 -25.03 -7.43 21.11
C LYS A 201 -24.47 -6.22 20.37
N VAL A 202 -24.12 -6.40 19.11
CA VAL A 202 -23.44 -5.37 18.33
C VAL A 202 -24.48 -4.48 17.66
N ARG A 203 -24.53 -3.22 18.09
CA ARG A 203 -25.22 -2.11 17.44
C ARG A 203 -24.35 -0.87 17.61
N TYR A 204 -24.44 0.09 16.69
CA TYR A 204 -23.62 1.30 16.73
C TYR A 204 -23.80 2.07 18.05
N ASP A 205 -25.05 2.24 18.52
CA ASP A 205 -25.35 2.92 19.78
C ASP A 205 -24.76 2.19 21.01
N LEU A 206 -24.75 0.86 20.97
CA LEU A 206 -24.20 0.03 22.04
C LEU A 206 -22.67 0.03 22.02
N LEU A 207 -22.05 0.01 20.84
CA LEU A 207 -20.60 0.19 20.70
C LEU A 207 -20.17 1.54 21.28
N TYR A 208 -20.87 2.62 20.92
CA TYR A 208 -20.55 3.95 21.44
C TYR A 208 -20.66 4.04 22.97
N LYS A 209 -21.73 3.47 23.55
CA LYS A 209 -21.88 3.38 25.01
C LYS A 209 -20.79 2.52 25.66
N HIS A 210 -20.43 1.42 25.00
CA HIS A 210 -19.39 0.50 25.47
C HIS A 210 -18.02 1.18 25.53
N LEU A 211 -17.62 1.87 24.44
CA LEU A 211 -16.38 2.64 24.40
C LEU A 211 -16.38 3.76 25.43
N ARG A 212 -17.46 4.53 25.59
CA ARG A 212 -17.54 5.55 26.65
C ARG A 212 -17.40 4.99 28.06
N ALA A 213 -17.89 3.77 28.32
CA ALA A 213 -17.84 3.16 29.64
C ALA A 213 -16.46 2.55 29.97
N HIS A 214 -15.75 2.03 28.98
CA HIS A 214 -14.51 1.27 29.18
C HIS A 214 -13.24 1.98 28.65
N LEU A 215 -13.42 3.00 27.82
CA LEU A 215 -12.37 3.82 27.22
C LEU A 215 -12.80 5.30 27.14
N PRO A 216 -13.01 5.98 28.27
CA PRO A 216 -13.42 7.38 28.30
C PRO A 216 -12.40 8.35 27.70
N GLU A 217 -11.13 7.95 27.60
CA GLU A 217 -10.06 8.74 26.97
C GLU A 217 -10.28 8.91 25.46
N LEU A 218 -10.94 7.95 24.80
CA LEU A 218 -11.28 8.02 23.39
C LEU A 218 -12.60 8.77 23.19
N ARG A 219 -12.51 10.07 22.92
CA ARG A 219 -13.68 10.96 22.83
C ARG A 219 -14.55 10.70 21.60
N SER A 220 -13.94 10.25 20.51
CA SER A 220 -14.60 9.96 19.23
C SER A 220 -13.99 8.71 18.60
N VAL A 221 -14.79 7.97 17.84
CA VAL A 221 -14.29 6.90 16.97
C VAL A 221 -13.71 7.44 15.66
N GLY A 222 -13.81 8.75 15.40
CA GLY A 222 -13.30 9.40 14.18
C GLY A 222 -14.34 9.44 13.05
N ASP A 223 -14.17 10.41 12.15
CA ASP A 223 -15.13 10.69 11.06
C ASP A 223 -15.09 9.63 9.94
N ASP A 224 -13.94 8.98 9.77
CA ASP A 224 -13.73 7.93 8.76
C ASP A 224 -14.15 6.52 9.27
N PHE A 225 -14.61 6.43 10.53
CA PHE A 225 -15.18 5.19 11.03
C PHE A 225 -16.52 4.89 10.31
N PRO A 226 -16.88 3.61 10.05
CA PRO A 226 -18.12 3.28 9.37
C PRO A 226 -19.34 3.99 9.97
N SER A 227 -20.18 4.58 9.10
CA SER A 227 -21.43 5.22 9.53
C SER A 227 -22.34 4.21 10.25
N PRO A 228 -23.31 4.65 11.06
CA PRO A 228 -24.25 3.74 11.71
C PRO A 228 -24.94 2.77 10.76
N GLU A 229 -25.31 3.23 9.57
CA GLU A 229 -25.95 2.42 8.51
C GLU A 229 -24.96 1.38 7.99
N ARG A 230 -23.75 1.80 7.61
CA ARG A 230 -22.73 0.89 7.10
C ARG A 230 -22.30 -0.14 8.15
N PHE A 231 -22.19 0.29 9.40
CA PHE A 231 -21.84 -0.59 10.52
C PHE A 231 -22.93 -1.63 10.80
N ALA A 232 -24.21 -1.27 10.62
CA ALA A 232 -25.32 -2.20 10.71
C ALA A 232 -25.32 -3.22 9.57
N GLU A 233 -25.03 -2.79 8.33
CA GLU A 233 -24.91 -3.69 7.17
C GLU A 233 -23.89 -4.82 7.39
N LEU A 234 -22.76 -4.52 8.03
CA LEU A 234 -21.71 -5.50 8.33
C LEU A 234 -22.21 -6.68 9.19
N SER A 235 -23.28 -6.50 9.97
CA SER A 235 -23.95 -7.61 10.69
C SER A 235 -23.02 -8.39 11.63
N PHE A 236 -22.22 -7.68 12.44
CA PHE A 236 -21.31 -8.28 13.42
C PHE A 236 -22.04 -9.20 14.42
N LYS A 237 -21.52 -10.42 14.60
CA LYS A 237 -22.03 -11.34 15.63
C LYS A 237 -21.55 -10.94 17.02
N SER A 238 -20.33 -10.42 17.12
CA SER A 238 -19.73 -9.90 18.35
C SER A 238 -18.51 -9.05 18.02
N LEU A 239 -18.07 -8.21 18.97
CA LEU A 239 -16.79 -7.50 18.90
C LEU A 239 -15.91 -7.84 20.10
N ASP A 240 -14.67 -8.18 19.80
CA ASP A 240 -13.58 -8.37 20.75
C ASP A 240 -12.57 -7.22 20.60
N PHE A 241 -11.77 -7.02 21.65
CA PHE A 241 -10.90 -5.86 21.81
C PHE A 241 -9.52 -6.29 22.30
N VAL A 242 -8.46 -5.81 21.62
CA VAL A 242 -7.07 -6.14 21.94
C VAL A 242 -6.24 -4.86 22.01
N TRP A 243 -5.52 -4.67 23.12
CA TRP A 243 -4.56 -3.58 23.24
C TRP A 243 -3.26 -3.90 22.48
N LEU A 244 -2.80 -2.94 21.68
CA LEU A 244 -1.59 -3.04 20.87
C LEU A 244 -0.57 -2.00 21.31
N GLY A 245 0.71 -2.28 21.07
CA GLY A 245 1.79 -1.30 21.28
C GLY A 245 1.91 -0.77 22.70
N GLY A 246 1.59 -1.59 23.72
CA GLY A 246 1.58 -1.15 25.11
C GLY A 246 0.46 -0.14 25.43
N GLY A 247 -0.70 -0.27 24.76
CA GLY A 247 -1.88 0.56 25.00
C GLY A 247 -1.95 1.83 24.12
N ARG A 248 -1.16 1.88 23.05
CA ARG A 248 -1.14 3.00 22.07
C ARG A 248 -2.24 2.90 21.03
N MET A 249 -2.77 1.71 20.82
CA MET A 249 -3.80 1.46 19.82
C MET A 249 -4.72 0.35 20.32
N LEU A 250 -6.01 0.51 20.05
CA LEU A 250 -7.02 -0.50 20.31
C LEU A 250 -7.40 -1.17 18.99
N LEU A 251 -7.19 -2.47 18.91
CA LEU A 251 -7.75 -3.28 17.83
C LEU A 251 -9.13 -3.76 18.24
N MET A 252 -10.13 -3.32 17.51
CA MET A 252 -11.49 -3.86 17.59
C MET A 252 -11.70 -4.82 16.44
N HIS A 253 -12.15 -6.05 16.71
CA HIS A 253 -12.33 -7.04 15.66
C HIS A 253 -13.57 -7.90 15.91
N GLY A 254 -14.18 -8.40 14.83
CA GLY A 254 -15.38 -9.22 14.95
C GLY A 254 -15.75 -9.96 13.67
N PRO A 255 -16.45 -11.10 13.79
CA PRO A 255 -16.91 -11.87 12.65
C PRO A 255 -18.24 -11.32 12.12
N THR A 256 -18.35 -11.33 10.80
CA THR A 256 -19.53 -11.01 9.99
C THR A 256 -19.94 -12.26 9.20
N PRO A 257 -21.04 -12.24 8.42
CA PRO A 257 -21.38 -13.35 7.53
C PRO A 257 -20.34 -13.62 6.44
N GLU A 258 -19.59 -12.59 6.03
CA GLU A 258 -18.63 -12.67 4.91
C GLU A 258 -17.19 -12.95 5.37
N GLY A 259 -16.87 -12.72 6.65
CA GLY A 259 -15.54 -12.96 7.18
C GLY A 259 -15.29 -12.24 8.51
N VAL A 260 -14.09 -11.68 8.66
CA VAL A 260 -13.67 -10.98 9.88
C VAL A 260 -13.22 -9.57 9.51
N HIS A 261 -13.75 -8.57 10.23
CA HIS A 261 -13.24 -7.20 10.13
C HIS A 261 -12.41 -6.84 11.35
N LEU A 262 -11.36 -6.07 11.09
CA LEU A 262 -10.47 -5.47 12.06
C LEU A 262 -10.53 -3.95 11.88
N PHE A 263 -10.56 -3.22 12.99
CA PHE A 263 -10.52 -1.75 13.03
C PHE A 263 -9.47 -1.32 14.05
N TRP A 264 -8.52 -0.49 13.62
CA TRP A 264 -7.51 0.09 14.48
C TRP A 264 -7.93 1.48 14.91
N LEU A 265 -7.92 1.72 16.22
CA LEU A 265 -8.25 2.98 16.86
C LEU A 265 -7.02 3.50 17.61
N ASP A 266 -6.55 4.70 17.29
CA ASP A 266 -5.54 5.42 18.08
C ASP A 266 -6.21 6.41 19.06
N ALA A 267 -5.43 7.29 19.69
CA ALA A 267 -5.97 8.31 20.61
C ALA A 267 -6.92 9.32 19.94
N ASN A 268 -6.86 9.47 18.61
CA ASN A 268 -7.68 10.39 17.83
C ASN A 268 -8.91 9.71 17.21
N GLY A 269 -8.96 8.38 17.18
CA GLY A 269 -10.07 7.60 16.64
C GLY A 269 -9.61 6.60 15.60
N PHE A 270 -10.45 6.36 14.60
CA PHE A 270 -10.23 5.39 13.54
C PHE A 270 -9.04 5.76 12.67
N VAL A 271 -8.16 4.76 12.49
CA VAL A 271 -6.97 4.87 11.65
C VAL A 271 -7.16 4.09 10.36
N LYS A 272 -7.60 2.82 10.48
CA LYS A 272 -7.77 1.91 9.33
C LYS A 272 -8.54 0.67 9.68
N SER A 273 -8.93 -0.07 8.64
CA SER A 273 -9.56 -1.37 8.75
C SER A 273 -8.92 -2.40 7.82
N ALA A 274 -9.15 -3.67 8.14
CA ALA A 274 -8.81 -4.81 7.30
C ALA A 274 -9.97 -5.80 7.29
N PHE A 275 -10.12 -6.51 6.18
CA PHE A 275 -11.13 -7.56 6.02
C PHE A 275 -10.45 -8.84 5.54
N TYR A 276 -10.75 -9.94 6.23
CA TYR A 276 -10.33 -11.27 5.84
C TYR A 276 -11.58 -12.11 5.56
N PRO A 277 -11.79 -12.58 4.32
CA PRO A 277 -12.80 -13.60 4.05
C PRO A 277 -12.58 -14.77 5.00
N ALA A 278 -13.65 -15.27 5.62
CA ALA A 278 -13.54 -16.36 6.57
C ALA A 278 -14.84 -17.15 6.69
N ASP A 279 -14.71 -18.45 6.88
CA ASP A 279 -15.81 -19.32 7.27
C ASP A 279 -16.29 -18.96 8.68
N ALA A 280 -17.56 -19.25 8.98
CA ALA A 280 -18.11 -19.01 10.31
C ALA A 280 -17.52 -19.92 11.39
N PHE A 281 -16.93 -21.06 11.00
CA PHE A 281 -16.30 -22.03 11.88
C PHE A 281 -15.10 -22.70 11.17
N PRO A 282 -13.98 -22.93 11.87
CA PRO A 282 -13.65 -22.51 13.24
C PRO A 282 -13.68 -20.99 13.46
N ALA A 283 -13.87 -20.55 14.71
CA ALA A 283 -13.85 -19.13 15.05
C ALA A 283 -12.45 -18.53 14.80
N HIS A 284 -12.41 -17.27 14.38
CA HIS A 284 -11.14 -16.58 14.14
C HIS A 284 -10.38 -16.35 15.44
N ILE A 285 -9.06 -16.32 15.34
CA ILE A 285 -8.14 -16.06 16.45
C ILE A 285 -7.31 -14.82 16.10
N VAL A 286 -7.13 -13.94 17.08
CA VAL A 286 -6.25 -12.78 16.99
C VAL A 286 -5.23 -12.89 18.11
N GLU A 287 -3.95 -12.92 17.73
CA GLU A 287 -2.82 -13.07 18.64
C GLU A 287 -1.79 -11.96 18.40
N THR A 288 -1.10 -11.56 19.45
CA THR A 288 -0.04 -10.55 19.39
C THR A 288 1.24 -11.09 19.99
N GLU A 289 2.36 -10.87 19.31
CA GLU A 289 3.69 -11.31 19.75
C GLU A 289 4.72 -10.21 19.41
N GLY A 290 5.17 -9.48 20.43
CA GLY A 290 6.02 -8.30 20.22
C GLY A 290 5.35 -7.28 19.31
N ASP A 291 5.98 -6.96 18.18
CA ASP A 291 5.42 -6.03 17.20
C ASP A 291 4.48 -6.70 16.17
N LYS A 292 4.28 -8.01 16.25
CA LYS A 292 3.48 -8.77 15.30
C LYS A 292 2.04 -8.97 15.76
N LEU A 293 1.13 -8.88 14.81
CA LEU A 293 -0.27 -9.26 14.92
C LEU A 293 -0.52 -10.44 13.97
N ARG A 294 -1.05 -11.54 14.52
CA ARG A 294 -1.48 -12.72 13.76
C ARG A 294 -3.00 -12.80 13.76
N VAL A 295 -3.58 -12.89 12.58
CA VAL A 295 -5.00 -13.13 12.37
C VAL A 295 -5.14 -14.51 11.73
N ILE A 296 -5.76 -15.42 12.45
CA ILE A 296 -5.94 -16.82 12.03
C ILE A 296 -7.41 -17.02 11.70
N VAL A 297 -7.70 -17.36 10.44
CA VAL A 297 -9.06 -17.54 9.90
C VAL A 297 -9.16 -18.86 9.15
N SER A 298 -10.37 -19.43 9.05
CA SER A 298 -10.65 -20.56 8.16
C SER A 298 -11.15 -20.04 6.82
N ILE A 299 -10.61 -20.53 5.71
CA ILE A 299 -11.07 -20.19 4.35
C ILE A 299 -11.27 -21.49 3.58
N GLY A 300 -12.52 -21.83 3.27
CA GLY A 300 -12.83 -23.09 2.60
C GLY A 300 -12.48 -24.32 3.44
N GLY A 301 -12.55 -24.20 4.77
CA GLY A 301 -12.19 -25.25 5.73
C GLY A 301 -10.70 -25.35 6.04
N GLU A 302 -9.84 -24.56 5.40
CA GLU A 302 -8.40 -24.53 5.68
C GLU A 302 -8.02 -23.34 6.56
N MET A 303 -7.22 -23.58 7.59
CA MET A 303 -6.69 -22.49 8.42
C MET A 303 -5.62 -21.70 7.67
N ARG A 304 -5.78 -20.38 7.64
CA ARG A 304 -4.85 -19.41 7.06
C ARG A 304 -4.38 -18.45 8.13
N VAL A 305 -3.09 -18.15 8.12
CA VAL A 305 -2.45 -17.21 9.06
C VAL A 305 -2.04 -15.96 8.28
N HIS A 306 -2.55 -14.81 8.72
CA HIS A 306 -2.13 -13.50 8.23
C HIS A 306 -1.30 -12.83 9.30
N GLU A 307 0.00 -12.65 9.04
CA GLU A 307 0.92 -11.96 9.94
C GLU A 307 1.21 -10.55 9.41
N MET A 308 1.10 -9.54 10.28
CA MET A 308 1.36 -8.14 9.97
C MET A 308 1.94 -7.42 11.19
N LEU A 309 2.35 -6.16 11.04
CA LEU A 309 2.73 -5.31 12.17
C LEU A 309 1.47 -4.86 12.90
N TRP A 310 1.51 -4.72 14.23
CA TRP A 310 0.29 -4.36 14.95
C TRP A 310 -0.26 -2.99 14.56
N TRP A 311 0.57 -2.09 14.04
CA TRP A 311 0.14 -0.79 13.52
C TRP A 311 -0.30 -0.84 12.06
N GLY A 312 -0.44 -2.00 11.44
CA GLY A 312 -1.06 -2.17 10.12
C GLY A 312 -0.51 -3.30 9.25
N ALA A 313 -1.31 -3.65 8.25
CA ALA A 313 -0.91 -4.38 7.05
C ALA A 313 -0.70 -3.41 5.89
#